data_AF-A0A258BAD3-F1
#
_entry.id   AF-A0A258BAD3-F1
#
_cell.length_a   1.000
_cell.length_b   1.000
_cell.length_c   1.000
_cell.angle_alpha   90.00
_cell.angle_beta   90.00
_cell.angle_gamma   90.00
#
_symmetry.space_group_name_H-M   'P 1'
#
loop_
_entity.id
_entity.type
_entity.pdbx_description
1 polymer ?
#
loop_
_entity_poly.entity_id
_entity_poly.type
_entity_poly.pdbx_seq_one_letter_code
_entity_poly.pdbx_strand_id
1 'polypeptide(L)'
;MASSHNIEMSNASVPLVHEVQIMDEAGRLKTTHIPGERPLTIYLDKREVVTLMTLGSAPEALVLGYLRNQRLVESPDDIASIQVDWETDSAAVKTHRSTVDIDAPGSVHACAVFERQGESGIRLLHFIEDVGRHNAVDSISGLMWLADKEGKDLIFFTTGRLTSEMVIKGAQMGIPFLLTRSGVTLMGLELARKTNLTLLSRCSGKHFEIYNAPERVVFTSSASAA
;
A
#
# COMPACT_ATOMS: atom_id res chain seq x y z
N MET A 1 -24.15 16.95 23.83
CA MET A 1 -23.15 18.03 23.86
C MET A 1 -21.87 17.45 23.31
N ALA A 2 -21.35 17.98 22.21
CA ALA A 2 -20.08 17.49 21.66
C ALA A 2 -18.98 17.79 22.68
N SER A 3 -18.24 16.77 23.12
CA SER A 3 -17.04 16.97 23.91
C SER A 3 -16.08 17.82 23.09
N SER A 4 -15.75 19.01 23.57
CA SER A 4 -14.70 19.84 22.99
C SER A 4 -13.36 19.22 23.35
N HIS A 5 -12.85 18.37 22.46
CA HIS A 5 -11.47 17.88 22.56
C HIS A 5 -10.52 19.05 22.30
N ASN A 6 -9.50 19.20 23.15
CA ASN A 6 -8.61 20.36 23.12
C ASN A 6 -7.35 20.06 22.29
N ILE A 7 -7.55 19.75 21.00
CA ILE A 7 -6.47 19.44 20.05
C ILE A 7 -6.18 20.68 19.21
N GLU A 8 -4.92 21.12 19.18
CA GLU A 8 -4.50 22.20 18.28
C GLU A 8 -4.27 21.66 16.86
N MET A 9 -4.90 22.28 15.85
CA MET A 9 -4.79 21.90 14.43
C MET A 9 -4.37 23.10 13.56
N SER A 10 -3.47 22.87 12.61
CA SER A 10 -3.02 23.90 11.64
C SER A 10 -4.13 24.39 10.69
N ASN A 11 -5.16 23.57 10.45
CA ASN A 11 -6.18 23.79 9.40
C ASN A 11 -5.58 24.01 8.01
N ALA A 12 -4.51 23.28 7.68
CA ALA A 12 -3.81 23.42 6.41
C ALA A 12 -4.62 22.74 5.29
N SER A 13 -4.76 23.41 4.16
CA SER A 13 -5.36 22.82 2.94
C SER A 13 -4.64 23.31 1.70
N VAL A 14 -4.72 22.52 0.62
CA VAL A 14 -4.07 22.82 -0.66
C VAL A 14 -5.06 22.66 -1.81
N PRO A 15 -4.82 23.30 -2.97
CA PRO A 15 -5.65 23.12 -4.15
C PRO A 15 -5.77 21.63 -4.52
N LEU A 16 -7.01 21.16 -4.62
CA LEU A 16 -7.32 19.74 -4.88
C LEU A 16 -7.08 19.34 -6.34
N VAL A 17 -7.01 20.32 -7.22
CA VAL A 17 -6.89 20.14 -8.66
C VAL A 17 -5.83 21.05 -9.24
N HIS A 18 -5.12 20.55 -10.24
CA HIS A 18 -4.16 21.29 -11.05
C HIS A 18 -4.72 21.49 -12.46
N GLU A 19 -4.47 22.67 -13.00
CA GLU A 19 -4.79 22.98 -14.39
C GLU A 19 -3.75 22.32 -15.32
N VAL A 20 -4.22 21.59 -16.33
CA VAL A 20 -3.37 20.96 -17.34
C VAL A 20 -3.94 21.16 -18.74
N GLN A 21 -3.05 21.25 -19.74
CA GLN A 21 -3.43 21.24 -21.14
C GLN A 21 -3.50 19.81 -21.67
N ILE A 22 -4.61 19.49 -22.34
CA ILE A 22 -4.88 18.21 -22.99
C ILE A 22 -5.25 18.44 -24.45
N MET A 23 -5.12 17.41 -25.28
CA MET A 23 -5.58 17.41 -26.67
C MET A 23 -6.78 16.48 -26.81
N ASP A 24 -7.83 16.92 -27.49
CA ASP A 24 -9.03 16.13 -27.73
C ASP A 24 -8.92 15.23 -28.99
N GLU A 25 -9.96 14.44 -29.27
CA GLU A 25 -10.01 13.50 -30.39
C GLU A 25 -9.95 14.17 -31.77
N ALA A 26 -10.25 15.47 -31.84
CA ALA A 26 -10.19 16.28 -33.05
C ALA A 26 -8.84 17.04 -33.18
N GLY A 27 -7.90 16.82 -32.26
CA GLY A 27 -6.58 17.46 -32.25
C GLY A 27 -6.56 18.88 -31.69
N ARG A 28 -7.62 19.31 -30.98
CA ARG A 28 -7.71 20.66 -30.40
C ARG A 28 -7.13 20.65 -28.98
N LEU A 29 -6.36 21.69 -28.65
CA LEU A 29 -5.89 21.90 -27.28
C LEU A 29 -7.02 22.44 -26.40
N LYS A 30 -7.17 21.87 -25.21
CA LYS A 30 -8.15 22.26 -24.19
C LYS A 30 -7.50 22.22 -22.81
N THR A 31 -7.91 23.14 -21.95
CA THR A 31 -7.58 23.12 -20.53
C THR A 31 -8.57 22.25 -19.74
N THR A 32 -8.05 21.38 -18.87
CA THR A 32 -8.85 20.62 -17.89
C THR A 32 -8.20 20.67 -16.51
N HIS A 33 -8.96 20.30 -15.49
CA HIS A 33 -8.49 20.19 -14.12
C HIS A 33 -8.32 18.72 -13.75
N ILE A 34 -7.16 18.35 -13.23
CA ILE A 34 -6.88 16.99 -12.75
C ILE A 34 -6.61 17.01 -11.24
N PRO A 35 -7.10 16.02 -10.47
CA PRO A 35 -6.77 15.93 -9.05
C PRO A 35 -5.27 15.82 -8.80
N GLY A 36 -4.76 16.58 -7.84
CA GLY A 36 -3.35 16.55 -7.44
C GLY A 36 -3.11 15.62 -6.28
N GLU A 37 -2.59 14.43 -6.54
CA GLU A 37 -2.14 13.53 -5.48
C GLU A 37 -0.75 13.95 -4.99
N ARG A 38 -0.57 14.00 -3.68
CA ARG A 38 0.67 14.41 -3.02
C ARG A 38 0.98 13.52 -1.81
N PRO A 39 2.27 13.34 -1.47
CA PRO A 39 2.64 12.64 -0.26
C PRO A 39 2.31 13.48 0.99
N LEU A 40 2.07 12.81 2.12
CA LEU A 40 1.97 13.40 3.44
C LEU A 40 2.60 12.45 4.46
N THR A 41 3.77 12.81 4.96
CA THR A 41 4.57 12.03 5.91
C THR A 41 4.19 12.37 7.34
N ILE A 42 3.59 11.42 8.05
CA ILE A 42 3.15 11.57 9.44
C ILE A 42 4.33 11.26 10.36
N TYR A 43 4.65 12.22 11.23
CA TYR A 43 5.58 12.07 12.33
C TYR A 43 4.82 12.07 13.65
N LEU A 44 4.98 11.04 14.47
CA LEU A 44 4.41 10.96 15.81
C LEU A 44 5.53 11.07 16.83
N ASP A 45 5.49 12.10 17.68
CA ASP A 45 6.52 12.41 18.67
C ASP A 45 7.95 12.40 18.08
N LYS A 46 8.10 13.04 16.91
CA LYS A 46 9.35 13.16 16.12
C LYS A 46 9.84 11.88 15.43
N ARG A 47 9.08 10.80 15.48
CA ARG A 47 9.38 9.56 14.76
C ARG A 47 8.49 9.46 13.53
N GLU A 48 9.08 9.17 12.39
CA GLU A 48 8.32 8.92 11.17
C GLU A 48 7.46 7.65 11.33
N VAL A 49 6.18 7.74 10.94
CA VAL A 49 5.21 6.65 11.03
C VAL A 49 4.86 6.11 9.66
N VAL A 50 4.49 6.99 8.74
CA VAL A 50 3.96 6.63 7.41
C VAL A 50 3.97 7.84 6.48
N THR A 51 4.09 7.62 5.17
CA THR A 51 3.79 8.57 4.11
C THR A 51 2.53 8.08 3.40
N LEU A 52 1.46 8.87 3.50
CA LEU A 52 0.20 8.61 2.82
C LEU A 52 0.14 9.43 1.53
N MET A 53 -0.48 8.89 0.49
CA MET A 53 -0.87 9.69 -0.67
C MET A 53 -2.26 10.29 -0.43
N THR A 54 -2.43 11.58 -0.70
CA THR A 54 -3.67 12.32 -0.43
C THR A 54 -3.87 13.46 -1.43
N LEU A 55 -5.12 13.93 -1.56
CA LEU A 55 -5.42 15.20 -2.26
C LEU A 55 -5.19 16.43 -1.37
N GLY A 56 -5.08 16.24 -0.05
CA GLY A 56 -4.83 17.34 0.90
C GLY A 56 -6.04 18.19 1.28
N SER A 57 -7.27 17.67 1.11
CA SER A 57 -8.51 18.39 1.48
C SER A 57 -8.73 18.54 2.98
N ALA A 58 -8.38 17.52 3.76
CA ALA A 58 -8.53 17.49 5.20
C ALA A 58 -7.39 16.67 5.84
N PRO A 59 -6.14 17.16 5.75
CA PRO A 59 -4.96 16.38 6.13
C PRO A 59 -4.93 16.07 7.63
N GLU A 60 -5.37 16.97 8.52
CA GLU A 60 -5.41 16.70 9.96
C GLU A 60 -6.44 15.63 10.31
N ALA A 61 -7.59 15.63 9.64
CA ALA A 61 -8.60 14.58 9.81
C ALA A 61 -8.13 13.22 9.27
N LEU A 62 -7.39 13.23 8.15
CA LEU A 62 -6.72 12.05 7.61
C LEU A 62 -5.70 11.48 8.61
N VAL A 63 -4.87 12.35 9.19
CA VAL A 63 -3.87 11.98 10.21
C VAL A 63 -4.56 11.41 11.45
N LEU A 64 -5.54 12.11 12.01
CA LEU A 64 -6.31 11.64 13.17
C LEU A 64 -7.01 10.30 12.90
N GLY A 65 -7.62 10.17 11.72
CA GLY A 65 -8.25 8.92 11.28
C GLY A 65 -7.25 7.78 11.13
N TYR A 66 -6.07 8.05 10.59
CA TYR A 66 -4.99 7.07 10.48
C TYR A 66 -4.54 6.58 11.87
N LEU A 67 -4.21 7.50 12.79
CA LEU A 67 -3.77 7.15 14.15
C LEU A 67 -4.79 6.28 14.89
N ARG A 68 -6.08 6.63 14.82
CA ARG A 68 -7.18 5.85 15.39
C ARG A 68 -7.25 4.45 14.77
N ASN A 69 -7.21 4.37 13.44
CA ASN A 69 -7.40 3.10 12.72
C ASN A 69 -6.22 2.14 12.92
N GLN A 70 -5.00 2.67 13.05
CA GLN A 70 -3.82 1.89 13.38
C GLN A 70 -3.67 1.60 14.88
N ARG A 71 -4.60 2.07 15.72
CA ARG A 71 -4.56 1.95 17.18
C ARG A 71 -3.27 2.52 17.79
N LEU A 72 -2.71 3.54 17.14
CA LEU A 72 -1.56 4.27 17.65
C LEU A 72 -1.99 5.24 18.76
N VAL A 73 -3.27 5.59 18.82
CA VAL A 73 -3.85 6.43 19.86
C VAL A 73 -5.18 5.84 20.32
N GLU A 74 -5.41 5.79 21.63
CA GLU A 74 -6.66 5.25 22.22
C GLU A 74 -7.76 6.31 22.28
N SER A 75 -7.39 7.55 22.63
CA SER A 75 -8.31 8.69 22.71
C SER A 75 -7.78 9.91 21.95
N PRO A 76 -8.62 10.68 21.25
CA PRO A 76 -8.23 11.99 20.72
C PRO A 76 -7.64 12.92 21.79
N ASP A 77 -8.03 12.76 23.06
CA ASP A 77 -7.49 13.53 24.19
C ASP A 77 -6.03 13.23 24.52
N ASP A 78 -5.44 12.18 23.94
CA ASP A 78 -4.02 11.86 24.09
C ASP A 78 -3.14 12.73 23.17
N ILE A 79 -3.75 13.39 22.17
CA ILE A 79 -3.07 14.20 21.16
C ILE A 79 -3.07 15.66 21.59
N ALA A 80 -1.88 16.22 21.76
CA ALA A 80 -1.70 17.64 22.06
C ALA A 80 -1.86 18.51 20.80
N SER A 81 -1.31 18.08 19.66
CA SER A 81 -1.38 18.86 18.41
C SER A 81 -1.20 18.00 17.17
N ILE A 82 -1.82 18.40 16.05
CA ILE A 82 -1.55 17.92 14.69
C ILE A 82 -1.23 19.14 13.82
N GLN A 83 0.00 19.20 13.30
CA GLN A 83 0.49 20.31 12.48
C GLN A 83 0.90 19.78 11.11
N VAL A 84 0.25 20.26 10.06
CA VAL A 84 0.53 19.88 8.67
C VAL A 84 1.31 20.98 7.98
N ASP A 85 2.44 20.62 7.40
CA ASP A 85 3.31 21.48 6.61
C ASP A 85 3.43 20.94 5.19
N TRP A 86 2.89 21.70 4.23
CA TRP A 86 2.90 21.37 2.82
C TRP A 86 4.18 21.80 2.09
N GLU A 87 5.08 22.56 2.72
CA GLU A 87 6.41 22.82 2.14
C GLU A 87 7.32 21.59 2.29
N THR A 88 7.11 20.82 3.36
CA THR A 88 7.88 19.60 3.69
C THR A 88 7.09 18.31 3.48
N ASP A 89 5.86 18.40 2.96
CA ASP A 89 4.92 17.29 2.79
C ASP A 89 4.80 16.44 4.06
N SER A 90 4.67 17.07 5.23
CA SER A 90 4.72 16.42 6.53
C SER A 90 3.57 16.79 7.47
N ALA A 91 3.25 15.89 8.40
CA ALA A 91 2.29 16.10 9.48
C ALA A 91 2.94 15.71 10.82
N ALA A 92 3.25 16.69 11.66
CA ALA A 92 3.79 16.47 12.99
C ALA A 92 2.66 16.33 14.03
N VAL A 93 2.63 15.19 14.70
CA VAL A 93 1.70 14.86 15.78
C VAL A 93 2.48 14.82 17.08
N LYS A 94 1.99 15.55 18.08
CA LYS A 94 2.52 15.54 19.45
C LYS A 94 1.51 14.94 20.39
N THR A 95 1.92 13.99 21.22
CA THR A 95 1.07 13.40 22.26
C THR A 95 1.35 14.03 23.63
N HIS A 96 0.39 13.93 24.55
CA HIS A 96 0.56 14.35 25.96
C HIS A 96 1.43 13.36 26.76
N ARG A 97 1.45 12.09 26.36
CA ARG A 97 2.28 11.03 26.91
C ARG A 97 2.72 10.15 25.76
N SER A 98 4.03 9.92 25.61
CA SER A 98 4.52 8.93 24.64
C SER A 98 4.08 7.54 25.09
N THR A 99 3.01 7.04 24.47
CA THR A 99 2.39 5.74 24.75
C THR A 99 2.60 4.74 23.62
N VAL A 100 3.19 5.17 22.50
CA VAL A 100 3.20 4.41 21.27
C VAL A 100 4.54 3.70 21.09
N ASP A 101 4.49 2.38 21.19
CA ASP A 101 5.54 1.52 20.68
C ASP A 101 5.44 1.49 19.14
N ILE A 102 6.11 2.44 18.49
CA ILE A 102 6.14 2.55 17.02
C ILE A 102 6.93 1.37 16.41
N ASP A 103 7.66 0.60 17.22
CA ASP A 103 8.34 -0.62 16.80
C ASP A 103 7.37 -1.82 16.68
N ALA A 104 6.09 -1.64 17.03
CA ALA A 104 5.04 -2.59 16.69
C ALA A 104 4.75 -2.54 15.16
N PRO A 105 4.83 -3.66 14.42
CA PRO A 105 4.82 -3.70 12.94
C PRO A 105 3.44 -3.41 12.28
N GLY A 106 2.62 -2.53 12.88
CA GLY A 106 1.28 -2.18 12.40
C GLY A 106 1.24 -1.12 11.30
N SER A 107 2.27 -0.28 11.18
CA SER A 107 2.29 0.87 10.25
C SER A 107 3.05 0.62 8.94
N VAL A 108 3.60 -0.59 8.76
CA VAL A 108 4.35 -0.98 7.57
C VAL A 108 3.61 -2.05 6.76
N HIS A 109 3.76 -1.96 5.45
CA HIS A 109 3.44 -3.03 4.53
C HIS A 109 4.68 -3.91 4.32
N ALA A 110 4.53 -5.20 4.61
CA ALA A 110 5.48 -6.19 4.15
C ALA A 110 5.17 -6.63 2.71
N CYS A 111 6.21 -6.66 1.87
CA CYS A 111 6.24 -7.35 0.59
C CYS A 111 7.36 -8.40 0.59
N ALA A 112 7.11 -9.53 -0.04
CA ALA A 112 8.08 -10.62 -0.14
C ALA A 112 8.06 -11.23 -1.52
N VAL A 113 9.24 -11.64 -1.99
CA VAL A 113 9.38 -12.47 -3.19
C VAL A 113 9.99 -13.79 -2.80
N PHE A 114 9.32 -14.86 -3.23
CA PHE A 114 9.76 -16.23 -3.08
C PHE A 114 10.12 -16.80 -4.44
N GLU A 115 11.09 -17.69 -4.45
CA GLU A 115 11.45 -18.49 -5.60
C GLU A 115 10.98 -19.92 -5.41
N ARG A 116 10.40 -20.50 -6.45
CA ARG A 116 10.06 -21.93 -6.47
C ARG A 116 11.33 -22.77 -6.50
N GLN A 117 11.38 -23.79 -5.65
CA GLN A 117 12.48 -24.75 -5.53
C GLN A 117 11.93 -26.17 -5.73
N GLY A 118 12.10 -26.73 -6.92
CA GLY A 118 11.54 -28.06 -7.26
C GLY A 118 10.02 -28.08 -7.29
N GLU A 119 9.42 -29.25 -6.98
CA GLU A 119 7.97 -29.42 -7.09
C GLU A 119 7.18 -28.69 -5.99
N SER A 120 7.67 -28.71 -4.75
CA SER A 120 6.96 -28.23 -3.56
C SER A 120 7.76 -27.27 -2.67
N GLY A 121 9.04 -27.02 -2.98
CA GLY A 121 9.88 -26.11 -2.21
C GLY A 121 9.67 -24.65 -2.60
N ILE A 122 9.86 -23.76 -1.62
CA ILE A 122 9.95 -22.31 -1.83
C ILE A 122 11.14 -21.77 -1.05
N ARG A 123 11.80 -20.75 -1.59
CA ARG A 123 12.87 -20.00 -0.93
C ARG A 123 12.49 -18.54 -0.86
N LEU A 124 12.55 -17.93 0.31
CA LEU A 124 12.45 -16.48 0.44
C LEU A 124 13.70 -15.82 -0.17
N LEU A 125 13.51 -14.96 -1.17
CA LEU A 125 14.60 -14.18 -1.78
C LEU A 125 14.75 -12.83 -1.11
N HIS A 126 13.64 -12.08 -1.03
CA HIS A 126 13.61 -10.74 -0.47
C HIS A 126 12.37 -10.56 0.40
N PHE A 127 12.54 -9.88 1.52
CA PHE A 127 11.48 -9.43 2.41
C PHE A 127 11.76 -7.96 2.71
N ILE A 128 10.84 -7.09 2.31
CA ILE A 128 10.95 -5.65 2.48
C ILE A 128 9.72 -5.18 3.23
N GLU A 129 9.96 -4.50 4.34
CA GLU A 129 8.95 -3.71 5.03
C GLU A 129 9.13 -2.27 4.64
N ASP A 130 8.02 -1.65 4.25
CA ASP A 130 7.99 -0.23 3.97
C ASP A 130 6.62 0.30 4.38
N VAL A 131 6.62 1.54 4.81
CA VAL A 131 5.43 2.38 4.97
C VAL A 131 4.45 2.26 3.80
N GLY A 132 4.96 2.30 2.55
CA GLY A 132 4.19 2.18 1.32
C GLY A 132 4.43 0.84 0.63
N ARG A 133 3.36 0.07 0.37
CA ARG A 133 3.49 -1.20 -0.38
C ARG A 133 4.12 -1.01 -1.78
N HIS A 134 3.94 0.15 -2.41
CA HIS A 134 4.52 0.44 -3.72
C HIS A 134 6.04 0.59 -3.61
N ASN A 135 6.54 1.27 -2.57
CA ASN A 135 7.97 1.43 -2.29
C ASN A 135 8.63 0.08 -1.99
N ALA A 136 7.95 -0.78 -1.21
CA ALA A 136 8.44 -2.12 -0.93
C ALA A 136 8.58 -2.96 -2.22
N VAL A 137 7.62 -2.85 -3.15
CA VAL A 137 7.70 -3.49 -4.47
C VAL A 137 8.83 -2.92 -5.32
N ASP A 138 8.99 -1.60 -5.33
CA ASP A 138 10.03 -0.95 -6.14
C ASP A 138 11.43 -1.32 -5.65
N SER A 139 11.61 -1.44 -4.32
CA SER A 139 12.84 -1.94 -3.72
C SER A 139 13.14 -3.38 -4.14
N ILE A 140 12.12 -4.25 -4.14
CA ILE A 140 12.24 -5.63 -4.64
C ILE A 140 12.62 -5.66 -6.12
N SER A 141 11.98 -4.81 -6.95
CA SER A 141 12.29 -4.69 -8.38
C SER A 141 13.75 -4.29 -8.60
N GLY A 142 14.24 -3.30 -7.85
CA GLY A 142 15.64 -2.87 -7.87
C GLY A 142 16.61 -3.99 -7.44
N LEU A 143 16.28 -4.72 -6.37
CA LEU A 143 17.08 -5.86 -5.91
C LEU A 143 17.14 -7.00 -6.94
N MET A 144 16.02 -7.31 -7.59
CA MET A 144 15.97 -8.28 -8.68
C MET A 144 16.85 -7.83 -9.85
N TRP A 145 16.80 -6.55 -10.21
CA TRP A 145 17.63 -6.01 -11.29
C TRP A 145 19.11 -6.09 -10.97
N LEU A 146 19.53 -5.72 -9.74
CA LEU A 146 20.92 -5.84 -9.29
C LEU A 146 21.42 -7.29 -9.29
N ALA A 147 20.53 -8.25 -9.08
CA ALA A 147 20.83 -9.67 -9.06
C ALA A 147 20.68 -10.36 -10.42
N ASP A 148 20.37 -9.61 -11.49
CA ASP A 148 20.01 -10.14 -12.82
C ASP A 148 18.96 -11.27 -12.74
N LYS A 149 17.94 -11.06 -11.90
CA LYS A 149 16.97 -12.07 -11.53
C LYS A 149 15.68 -11.96 -12.35
N GLU A 150 15.40 -13.00 -13.14
CA GLU A 150 14.12 -13.15 -13.84
C GLU A 150 12.95 -13.52 -12.90
N GLY A 151 11.75 -13.01 -13.20
CA GLY A 151 10.54 -13.23 -12.39
C GLY A 151 9.78 -14.55 -12.63
N LYS A 152 10.09 -15.31 -13.68
CA LYS A 152 9.24 -16.42 -14.16
C LYS A 152 9.01 -17.54 -13.14
N ASP A 153 9.97 -17.76 -12.24
CA ASP A 153 9.92 -18.80 -11.20
C ASP A 153 9.58 -18.22 -9.82
N LEU A 154 9.10 -16.97 -9.79
CA LEU A 154 8.88 -16.22 -8.56
C LEU A 154 7.40 -16.15 -8.18
N ILE A 155 7.18 -15.88 -6.89
CA ILE A 155 5.90 -15.66 -6.27
C ILE A 155 6.01 -14.37 -5.47
N PHE A 156 5.17 -13.39 -5.77
CA PHE A 156 5.09 -12.13 -5.04
C PHE A 156 4.00 -12.19 -3.98
N PHE A 157 4.30 -11.74 -2.77
CA PHE A 157 3.35 -11.59 -1.67
C PHE A 157 3.36 -10.16 -1.14
N THR A 158 2.18 -9.63 -0.81
CA THR A 158 2.06 -8.35 -0.10
C THR A 158 0.98 -8.39 0.97
N THR A 159 1.20 -7.65 2.05
CA THR A 159 0.17 -7.40 3.07
C THR A 159 -0.89 -6.39 2.62
N GLY A 160 -0.60 -5.57 1.61
CA GLY A 160 -1.48 -4.54 1.07
C GLY A 160 -2.39 -5.03 -0.07
N ARG A 161 -3.34 -4.20 -0.54
CA ARG A 161 -4.25 -4.56 -1.63
C ARG A 161 -3.54 -4.69 -2.98
N LEU A 162 -4.02 -5.61 -3.83
CA LEU A 162 -3.62 -5.69 -5.24
C LEU A 162 -4.42 -4.67 -6.06
N THR A 163 -3.90 -3.44 -6.09
CA THR A 163 -4.35 -2.35 -6.98
C THR A 163 -3.81 -2.54 -8.39
N SER A 164 -4.30 -1.76 -9.36
CA SER A 164 -3.82 -1.75 -10.73
C SER A 164 -2.30 -1.62 -10.83
N GLU A 165 -1.73 -0.67 -10.09
CA GLU A 165 -0.29 -0.40 -10.06
C GLU A 165 0.52 -1.59 -9.52
N MET A 166 0.09 -2.19 -8.40
CA MET A 166 0.74 -3.37 -7.83
C MET A 166 0.77 -4.54 -8.83
N VAL A 167 -0.35 -4.73 -9.55
CA VAL A 167 -0.46 -5.77 -10.58
C VAL A 167 0.44 -5.47 -11.78
N ILE A 168 0.49 -4.22 -12.25
CA ILE A 168 1.37 -3.80 -13.36
C ILE A 168 2.84 -4.01 -12.99
N LYS A 169 3.26 -3.62 -11.78
CA LYS A 169 4.64 -3.83 -11.31
C LYS A 169 5.00 -5.32 -11.27
N GLY A 170 4.10 -6.17 -10.75
CA GLY A 170 4.27 -7.62 -10.82
C GLY A 170 4.38 -8.16 -12.25
N ALA A 171 3.55 -7.66 -13.17
CA ALA A 171 3.58 -8.00 -14.58
C ALA A 171 4.93 -7.62 -15.24
N GLN A 172 5.40 -6.41 -14.97
CA GLN A 172 6.66 -5.88 -15.52
C GLN A 172 7.88 -6.62 -15.00
N MET A 173 7.84 -7.07 -13.73
CA MET A 173 8.86 -7.96 -13.17
C MET A 173 8.79 -9.39 -13.74
N GLY A 174 7.75 -9.73 -14.52
CA GLY A 174 7.55 -11.06 -15.09
C GLY A 174 7.17 -12.12 -14.04
N ILE A 175 6.62 -11.70 -12.89
CA ILE A 175 6.28 -12.62 -11.78
C ILE A 175 4.87 -13.18 -12.00
N PRO A 176 4.69 -14.50 -12.21
CA PRO A 176 3.39 -15.06 -12.60
C PRO A 176 2.35 -15.13 -11.47
N PHE A 177 2.76 -15.07 -10.20
CA PHE A 177 1.86 -15.16 -9.03
C PHE A 177 1.94 -13.91 -8.17
N LEU A 178 0.79 -13.27 -7.91
CA LEU A 178 0.65 -12.20 -6.92
C LEU A 178 -0.36 -12.61 -5.84
N LEU A 179 0.11 -12.68 -4.61
CA LEU A 179 -0.64 -13.07 -3.43
C LEU A 179 -0.83 -11.85 -2.53
N THR A 180 -2.01 -11.74 -1.92
CA THR A 180 -2.26 -10.74 -0.87
C THR A 180 -3.04 -11.29 0.31
N ARG A 181 -2.69 -10.81 1.52
CA ARG A 181 -3.52 -10.98 2.72
C ARG A 181 -4.81 -10.15 2.67
N SER A 182 -4.80 -9.06 1.90
CA SER A 182 -5.91 -8.11 1.75
C SER A 182 -6.84 -8.52 0.60
N GLY A 183 -7.46 -7.54 -0.06
CA GLY A 183 -8.32 -7.76 -1.24
C GLY A 183 -7.71 -7.28 -2.55
N VAL A 184 -8.44 -7.55 -3.64
CA VAL A 184 -8.11 -7.15 -5.02
C VAL A 184 -9.09 -6.06 -5.47
N THR A 185 -8.59 -5.06 -6.21
CA THR A 185 -9.47 -4.04 -6.84
C THR A 185 -9.97 -4.51 -8.20
N LEU A 186 -11.11 -3.98 -8.67
CA LEU A 186 -11.65 -4.33 -9.99
C LEU A 186 -10.63 -4.10 -11.12
N MET A 187 -10.00 -2.93 -11.16
CA MET A 187 -8.97 -2.62 -12.17
C MET A 187 -7.74 -3.54 -12.04
N GLY A 188 -7.33 -3.89 -10.81
CA GLY A 188 -6.27 -4.88 -10.58
C GLY A 188 -6.60 -6.25 -11.17
N LEU A 189 -7.83 -6.72 -10.99
CA LEU A 189 -8.31 -7.97 -11.59
C LEU A 189 -8.35 -7.90 -13.13
N GLU A 190 -8.86 -6.80 -13.70
CA GLU A 190 -8.90 -6.61 -15.15
C GLU A 190 -7.50 -6.63 -15.77
N LEU A 191 -6.52 -6.00 -15.13
CA LEU A 191 -5.13 -6.01 -15.56
C LEU A 191 -4.51 -7.40 -15.44
N ALA A 192 -4.78 -8.13 -14.36
CA ALA A 192 -4.29 -9.48 -14.21
C ALA A 192 -4.83 -10.43 -15.29
N ARG A 193 -6.09 -10.26 -15.71
CA ARG A 193 -6.66 -11.00 -16.84
C ARG A 193 -5.93 -10.68 -18.15
N LYS A 194 -5.67 -9.41 -18.43
CA LYS A 194 -4.97 -8.96 -19.64
C LYS A 194 -3.52 -9.43 -19.71
N THR A 195 -2.87 -9.53 -18.55
CA THR A 195 -1.46 -9.93 -18.41
C THR A 195 -1.29 -11.40 -18.07
N ASN A 196 -2.40 -12.14 -17.95
CA ASN A 196 -2.45 -13.54 -17.55
C ASN A 196 -1.68 -13.83 -16.25
N LEU A 197 -1.84 -12.99 -15.22
CA LEU A 197 -1.25 -13.17 -13.89
C LEU A 197 -2.19 -13.96 -12.97
N THR A 198 -1.65 -14.87 -12.18
CA THR A 198 -2.44 -15.57 -11.16
C THR A 198 -2.56 -14.70 -9.91
N LEU A 199 -3.80 -14.34 -9.54
CA LEU A 199 -4.07 -13.51 -8.35
C LEU A 199 -4.72 -14.34 -7.24
N LEU A 200 -4.13 -14.28 -6.05
CA LEU A 200 -4.70 -14.84 -4.84
C LEU A 200 -4.90 -13.74 -3.79
N SER A 201 -6.04 -13.78 -3.11
CA SER A 201 -6.43 -12.82 -2.10
C SER A 201 -6.87 -13.52 -0.82
N ARG A 202 -7.00 -12.75 0.27
CA ARG A 202 -7.34 -13.28 1.61
C ARG A 202 -6.45 -14.42 2.06
N CYS A 203 -5.18 -14.44 1.62
CA CYS A 203 -4.24 -15.50 1.96
C CYS A 203 -3.94 -15.50 3.47
N SER A 204 -4.37 -16.55 4.16
CA SER A 204 -4.14 -16.75 5.59
C SER A 204 -4.12 -18.24 5.93
N GLY A 205 -2.94 -18.78 6.25
CA GLY A 205 -2.77 -20.21 6.51
C GLY A 205 -3.19 -21.05 5.31
N LYS A 206 -4.21 -21.91 5.49
CA LYS A 206 -4.77 -22.75 4.41
C LYS A 206 -5.92 -22.08 3.63
N HIS A 207 -6.33 -20.87 4.02
CA HIS A 207 -7.42 -20.16 3.38
C HIS A 207 -6.89 -19.14 2.36
N PHE A 208 -7.49 -19.11 1.17
CA PHE A 208 -7.21 -18.15 0.11
C PHE A 208 -8.35 -18.15 -0.92
N GLU A 209 -8.43 -17.09 -1.71
CA GLU A 209 -9.38 -16.93 -2.81
C GLU A 209 -8.61 -16.69 -4.11
N ILE A 210 -8.87 -17.46 -5.16
CA ILE A 210 -8.24 -17.27 -6.47
C ILE A 210 -9.13 -16.39 -7.35
N TYR A 211 -8.59 -15.27 -7.82
CA TYR A 211 -9.31 -14.29 -8.61
C TYR A 211 -9.03 -14.40 -10.12
N ASN A 212 -7.86 -14.91 -10.51
CA ASN A 212 -7.48 -15.09 -11.91
C ASN A 212 -6.50 -16.25 -12.09
N ALA A 213 -6.55 -16.89 -13.25
CA ALA A 213 -5.68 -18.00 -13.69
C ALA A 213 -5.52 -19.14 -12.64
N PRO A 214 -6.64 -19.74 -12.16
CA PRO A 214 -6.63 -20.81 -11.16
C PRO A 214 -5.96 -22.10 -11.66
N GLU A 215 -5.89 -22.32 -12.97
CA GLU A 215 -5.25 -23.47 -13.59
C GLU A 215 -3.75 -23.59 -13.29
N ARG A 216 -3.09 -22.51 -12.83
CA ARG A 216 -1.70 -22.55 -12.37
C ARG A 216 -1.54 -23.08 -10.94
N VAL A 217 -2.61 -23.18 -10.16
CA VAL A 217 -2.58 -23.62 -8.77
C VAL A 217 -2.84 -25.12 -8.71
N VAL A 218 -1.83 -25.88 -8.27
CA VAL A 218 -1.95 -27.32 -8.06
C VAL A 218 -2.39 -27.57 -6.62
N PHE A 219 -3.58 -28.12 -6.44
CA PHE A 219 -4.07 -28.52 -5.12
C PHE A 219 -3.51 -29.90 -4.75
N THR A 220 -2.89 -30.00 -3.57
CA THR A 220 -2.59 -31.31 -3.00
C THR A 220 -3.92 -31.99 -2.67
N SER A 221 -4.20 -33.16 -3.26
CA SER A 221 -5.36 -33.94 -2.86
C SER A 221 -5.22 -34.28 -1.38
N SER A 222 -6.23 -33.97 -0.58
CA SER A 222 -6.38 -34.67 0.70
C SER A 222 -6.57 -36.14 0.34
N ALA A 223 -5.62 -37.00 0.71
CA ALA A 223 -5.90 -38.42 0.77
C ALA A 223 -7.25 -38.57 1.52
N SER A 224 -8.24 -39.20 0.88
CA SER A 224 -9.54 -39.39 1.49
C SER A 224 -9.32 -40.03 2.85
N ALA A 225 -9.82 -39.40 3.91
CA ALA A 225 -10.00 -40.09 5.18
C ALA A 225 -10.95 -41.26 4.89
N ALA A 226 -10.36 -42.47 4.80
CA ALA A 226 -11.08 -43.74 4.83
C ALA A 226 -11.49 -44.05 6.26
#